data_AF-A0AA39M4E1-F1
#
_entry.id   AF-A0AA39M4E1-F1
#
_cell.length_a   1.000
_cell.length_b   1.000
_cell.length_c   1.000
_cell.angle_alpha   90.00
_cell.angle_beta   90.00
_cell.angle_gamma   90.00
#
_symmetry.space_group_name_H-M   'P 1'
#
loop_
_entity.id
_entity.type
_entity.pdbx_description
1 polymer ?
#
loop_
_entity_poly.entity_id
_entity_poly.type
_entity_poly.pdbx_seq_one_letter_code
_entity_poly.pdbx_strand_id
1 'polypeptide(L)'
;MWVLVITGVYPQVDKYSPFIVFVSLLPISLQVFYDLTTLRLFWERVLILLFPLRPLRLLKQVFVVGSFAVGCIIVLFVFVTHFYLTGKSEHFLPKECYAFICSNVVNRLFGPLFRTALSAVVLVMGSCFVVLLARSKSFQNRNNRMFNKLTQYIFLVRLVSDMTPFIVEMALTVTTTKSLGYYVGPIGAIGCVLEGFFSSAAYYYVYSRKSDVVQQHNTTTIEDNHS
;
A
#
# COMPACT_ATOMS: atom_id res chain seq x y z
N MET A 1 0.89 -2.23 -19.48
CA MET A 1 1.07 -1.02 -20.32
C MET A 1 2.50 -0.89 -20.84
N TRP A 2 3.52 -0.92 -19.98
CA TRP A 2 4.94 -0.87 -20.41
C TRP A 2 5.31 -1.88 -21.50
N VAL A 3 4.76 -3.10 -21.45
CA VAL A 3 4.93 -4.11 -22.50
C VAL A 3 4.43 -3.58 -23.86
N LEU A 4 3.27 -2.94 -23.93
CA LEU A 4 2.71 -2.40 -25.17
C LEU A 4 3.55 -1.25 -25.76
N VAL A 5 4.21 -0.48 -24.89
CA VAL A 5 5.15 0.58 -25.29
C VAL A 5 6.44 -0.06 -25.83
N ILE A 6 7.00 -1.05 -25.13
CA ILE A 6 8.23 -1.76 -25.54
C ILE A 6 8.03 -2.52 -26.85
N THR A 7 6.84 -3.11 -27.07
CA THR A 7 6.52 -3.85 -28.30
C THR A 7 6.23 -2.93 -29.49
N GLY A 8 6.31 -1.60 -29.35
CA GLY A 8 6.11 -0.66 -30.45
C GLY A 8 4.68 -0.60 -31.00
N VAL A 9 3.69 -1.10 -30.24
CA VAL A 9 2.29 -1.18 -30.69
C VAL A 9 1.65 0.20 -30.83
N TYR A 10 2.20 1.23 -30.18
CA TYR A 10 1.74 2.62 -30.26
C TYR A 10 2.75 3.52 -30.99
N PRO A 11 2.65 3.68 -32.33
CA PRO A 11 3.57 4.50 -33.10
C PRO A 11 3.38 6.02 -32.90
N GLN A 12 2.28 6.47 -32.29
CA GLN A 12 1.98 7.90 -32.07
C GLN A 12 1.83 8.21 -30.57
N VAL A 13 2.95 8.24 -29.85
CA VAL A 13 2.97 8.38 -28.38
C VAL A 13 2.34 9.71 -27.91
N ASP A 14 2.45 10.77 -28.70
CA ASP A 14 1.98 12.11 -28.36
C ASP A 14 0.46 12.17 -28.18
N LYS A 15 -0.30 11.48 -29.04
CA LYS A 15 -1.77 11.46 -28.99
C LYS A 15 -2.30 10.71 -27.77
N TYR A 16 -1.58 9.69 -27.31
CA TYR A 16 -2.01 8.84 -26.20
C TYR A 16 -1.38 9.24 -24.86
N SER A 17 -0.47 10.21 -24.83
CA SER A 17 0.25 10.63 -23.61
C SER A 17 -0.65 10.86 -22.39
N PRO A 18 -1.81 11.57 -22.48
CA PRO A 18 -2.71 11.74 -21.33
C PRO A 18 -3.27 10.41 -20.78
N PHE A 19 -3.53 9.44 -21.67
CA PHE A 19 -3.99 8.12 -21.28
C PHE A 19 -2.88 7.31 -20.59
N ILE A 20 -1.63 7.39 -21.09
CA ILE A 20 -0.46 6.75 -20.44
C ILE A 20 -0.26 7.30 -19.03
N VAL A 21 -0.35 8.62 -18.88
CA VAL A 21 -0.25 9.32 -17.59
C VAL A 21 -1.38 8.87 -16.66
N PHE A 22 -2.63 8.87 -17.14
CA PHE A 22 -3.79 8.45 -16.35
C PHE A 22 -3.64 7.01 -15.84
N VAL A 23 -3.25 6.08 -16.70
CA VAL A 23 -3.02 4.68 -16.32
C VAL A 23 -1.85 4.56 -15.33
N SER A 24 -0.83 5.40 -15.44
CA SER A 24 0.31 5.43 -14.51
C SER A 24 -0.05 5.99 -13.13
N LEU A 25 -1.06 6.86 -13.05
CA LEU A 25 -1.56 7.41 -11.78
C LEU A 25 -2.42 6.41 -10.99
N LEU A 26 -3.05 5.44 -11.65
CA LEU A 26 -3.89 4.43 -10.99
C LEU A 26 -3.12 3.60 -9.94
N PRO A 27 -1.95 3.00 -10.24
CA PRO A 27 -1.15 2.30 -9.23
C PRO A 27 -0.74 3.19 -8.05
N ILE A 28 -0.35 4.44 -8.32
CA ILE A 28 0.03 5.41 -7.27
C ILE A 28 -1.16 5.67 -6.34
N SER A 29 -2.35 5.84 -6.92
CA SER A 29 -3.58 6.06 -6.16
C SER A 29 -3.93 4.85 -5.29
N LEU A 30 -3.88 3.65 -5.87
CA LEU A 30 -4.11 2.40 -5.14
C LEU A 30 -3.10 2.22 -3.99
N GLN A 31 -1.83 2.55 -4.23
CA GLN A 31 -0.79 2.53 -3.21
C GLN A 31 -1.13 3.46 -2.04
N VAL A 32 -1.54 4.70 -2.30
CA VAL A 32 -1.94 5.65 -1.24
C VAL A 32 -3.10 5.10 -0.40
N PHE A 33 -4.14 4.57 -1.04
CA PHE A 33 -5.27 3.97 -0.32
C PHE A 33 -4.86 2.74 0.49
N TYR A 34 -3.99 1.90 -0.05
CA TYR A 34 -3.45 0.73 0.64
C TYR A 34 -2.63 1.13 1.87
N ASP A 35 -1.80 2.17 1.75
CA ASP A 35 -0.96 2.69 2.83
C ASP A 35 -1.79 3.31 3.95
N LEU A 36 -2.80 4.11 3.61
CA LEU A 36 -3.75 4.69 4.58
C LEU A 36 -4.59 3.61 5.26
N THR A 37 -5.01 2.58 4.53
CA THR A 37 -5.71 1.42 5.10
C THR A 37 -4.81 0.67 6.08
N THR A 38 -3.55 0.49 5.74
CA THR A 38 -2.55 -0.17 6.59
C THR A 38 -2.27 0.65 7.86
N LEU A 39 -2.10 1.97 7.73
CA LEU A 39 -1.97 2.89 8.88
C LEU A 39 -3.17 2.81 9.79
N ARG A 40 -4.38 2.83 9.21
CA ARG A 40 -5.61 2.67 9.97
C ARG A 40 -5.64 1.34 10.73
N LEU A 41 -5.24 0.23 10.10
CA LEU A 41 -5.20 -1.08 10.77
C LEU A 41 -4.23 -1.09 11.94
N PHE A 42 -3.01 -0.54 11.77
CA PHE A 42 -2.06 -0.43 12.88
C PHE A 42 -2.59 0.46 13.98
N TRP A 43 -3.15 1.62 13.63
CA TRP A 43 -3.71 2.58 14.58
C TRP A 43 -4.85 1.97 15.41
N GLU A 44 -5.80 1.29 14.75
CA GLU A 44 -6.91 0.60 15.43
C GLU A 44 -6.38 -0.43 16.45
N ARG A 45 -5.36 -1.19 16.08
CA ARG A 45 -4.77 -2.21 16.97
C ARG A 45 -4.01 -1.60 18.13
N VAL A 46 -3.26 -0.52 17.89
CA VAL A 46 -2.60 0.24 18.95
C VAL A 46 -3.62 0.77 19.95
N LEU A 47 -4.74 1.35 19.47
CA LEU A 47 -5.79 1.86 20.35
C LEU A 47 -6.50 0.75 21.14
N ILE A 48 -6.77 -0.41 20.55
CA ILE A 48 -7.35 -1.55 21.26
C ILE A 48 -6.42 -2.02 22.39
N LEU A 49 -5.10 -2.04 22.14
CA LEU A 49 -4.10 -2.43 23.13
C LEU A 49 -3.95 -1.40 24.26
N LEU A 50 -4.09 -0.10 23.94
CA LEU A 50 -3.98 0.98 24.93
C LEU A 50 -5.26 1.17 25.75
N PHE A 51 -6.44 0.95 25.16
CA PHE A 51 -7.73 1.26 25.78
C PHE A 51 -8.74 0.09 25.64
N PRO A 52 -8.58 -1.01 26.39
CA PRO A 52 -9.42 -2.20 26.25
C PRO A 52 -10.88 -2.02 26.68
N LEU A 53 -11.19 -0.98 27.47
CA LEU A 53 -12.51 -0.81 28.11
C LEU A 53 -13.49 0.12 27.37
N ARG A 54 -13.07 0.79 26.27
CA ARG A 54 -13.93 1.78 25.60
C ARG A 54 -14.68 1.20 24.39
N PRO A 55 -15.96 1.55 24.20
CA PRO A 55 -16.71 1.15 23.00
C PRO A 55 -16.14 1.86 21.75
N LEU A 56 -15.33 1.12 20.98
CA LEU A 56 -14.60 1.64 19.81
C LEU A 56 -15.45 1.77 18.54
N ARG A 57 -16.77 1.56 18.57
CA ARG A 57 -17.60 1.50 17.36
C ARG A 57 -17.62 2.82 16.58
N LEU A 58 -17.89 3.94 17.26
CA LEU A 58 -17.89 5.26 16.63
C LEU A 58 -16.51 5.62 16.09
N LEU A 59 -15.48 5.37 16.90
CA LEU A 59 -14.11 5.69 16.53
C LEU A 59 -13.66 4.92 15.26
N LYS A 60 -14.03 3.64 15.14
CA LYS A 60 -13.78 2.85 13.94
C LYS A 60 -14.42 3.47 12.70
N GLN A 61 -15.69 3.88 12.79
CA GLN A 61 -16.39 4.51 11.66
C GLN A 61 -15.75 5.83 11.27
N VAL A 62 -15.37 6.67 12.24
CA VAL A 62 -14.64 7.93 11.97
C VAL A 62 -13.31 7.65 11.27
N PHE A 63 -12.55 6.64 11.70
CA PHE A 63 -11.29 6.28 11.02
C PHE A 63 -11.50 5.74 9.60
N VAL A 64 -12.56 4.97 9.35
CA VAL A 64 -12.89 4.50 7.99
C VAL A 64 -13.12 5.69 7.07
N VAL A 65 -14.05 6.57 7.46
CA VAL A 65 -14.46 7.72 6.64
C VAL A 65 -13.32 8.71 6.50
N GLY A 66 -12.60 8.98 7.60
CA GLY A 66 -11.45 9.89 7.62
C GLY A 66 -10.31 9.41 6.72
N SER A 67 -9.91 8.14 6.83
CA SER A 67 -8.83 7.59 5.98
C SER A 67 -9.21 7.60 4.49
N PHE A 68 -10.46 7.30 4.16
CA PHE A 68 -10.95 7.36 2.78
C PHE A 68 -10.96 8.81 2.25
N ALA A 69 -11.48 9.76 3.02
CA ALA A 69 -11.51 11.18 2.64
C ALA A 69 -10.10 11.73 2.43
N VAL A 70 -9.17 11.45 3.35
CA VAL A 70 -7.76 11.83 3.23
C VAL A 70 -7.12 11.22 1.98
N GLY A 71 -7.41 9.94 1.68
CA GLY A 71 -6.95 9.29 0.46
C GLY A 71 -7.45 9.98 -0.80
N CYS A 72 -8.75 10.30 -0.88
CA CYS A 72 -9.33 11.04 -1.99
C CYS A 72 -8.67 12.43 -2.17
N ILE A 73 -8.44 13.16 -1.08
CA ILE A 73 -7.78 14.47 -1.12
C ILE A 73 -6.36 14.36 -1.67
N ILE A 74 -5.57 13.38 -1.19
CA ILE A 74 -4.19 13.15 -1.65
C ILE A 74 -4.18 12.79 -3.14
N VAL A 75 -5.06 11.87 -3.56
CA VAL A 75 -5.15 11.44 -4.96
C VAL A 75 -5.55 12.62 -5.85
N LEU A 76 -6.59 13.37 -5.47
CA LEU A 76 -7.00 14.57 -6.20
C LEU A 76 -5.88 15.59 -6.30
N PHE A 77 -5.14 15.83 -5.21
CA PHE A 77 -4.00 16.74 -5.19
C PHE A 77 -2.91 16.29 -6.17
N VAL A 78 -2.55 15.00 -6.18
CA VAL A 78 -1.56 14.43 -7.12
C VAL A 78 -2.05 14.57 -8.57
N PHE A 79 -3.33 14.26 -8.83
CA PHE A 79 -3.93 14.41 -10.16
C PHE A 79 -3.89 15.87 -10.62
N VAL A 80 -4.41 16.80 -9.82
CA VAL A 80 -4.47 18.23 -10.16
C VAL A 80 -3.07 18.78 -10.38
N THR A 81 -2.12 18.49 -9.49
CA THR A 81 -0.73 18.95 -9.61
C THR A 81 -0.11 18.42 -10.90
N HIS A 82 -0.32 17.14 -11.23
CA HIS A 82 0.23 16.56 -12.44
C HIS A 82 -0.38 17.19 -13.70
N PHE A 83 -1.70 17.29 -13.80
CA PHE A 83 -2.39 17.87 -14.97
C PHE A 83 -2.02 19.34 -15.15
N TYR A 84 -1.96 20.10 -14.06
CA TYR A 84 -1.60 21.53 -14.11
C TYR A 84 -0.15 21.75 -14.55
N LEU A 85 0.79 20.94 -14.05
CA LEU A 85 2.20 21.04 -14.42
C LEU A 85 2.48 20.55 -15.84
N THR A 86 1.75 19.52 -16.29
CA THR A 86 1.92 18.96 -17.65
C THR A 86 1.33 19.88 -18.70
N GLY A 87 0.19 20.52 -18.43
CA GLY A 87 -0.47 21.42 -19.39
C GLY A 87 0.32 22.71 -19.71
N LYS A 88 1.32 23.07 -18.91
CA LYS A 88 2.15 24.27 -19.11
C LYS A 88 3.47 24.03 -19.84
N SER A 89 3.85 22.78 -20.07
CA SER A 89 5.15 22.46 -20.69
C SER A 89 4.95 22.21 -22.18
N GLU A 90 5.38 23.16 -23.03
CA GLU A 90 5.34 23.00 -24.50
C GLU A 90 6.28 21.89 -25.01
N HIS A 91 7.22 21.44 -24.17
CA HIS A 91 8.07 20.27 -24.44
C HIS A 91 7.56 19.06 -23.66
N PHE A 92 6.60 18.36 -24.25
CA PHE A 92 6.06 17.10 -23.75
C PHE A 92 7.14 16.00 -23.82
N LEU A 93 7.90 15.85 -22.72
CA LEU A 93 8.82 14.75 -22.41
C LEU A 93 10.05 14.61 -23.33
N PRO A 94 11.23 14.32 -22.78
CA PRO A 94 12.35 13.87 -23.62
C PRO A 94 11.96 12.56 -24.30
N LYS A 95 12.32 12.39 -25.58
CA LYS A 95 11.94 11.25 -26.44
C LYS A 95 12.29 9.86 -25.87
N GLU A 96 13.05 9.80 -24.77
CA GLU A 96 13.53 8.56 -24.17
C GLU A 96 13.03 8.32 -22.74
N CYS A 97 12.19 9.18 -22.17
CA CYS A 97 11.63 8.93 -20.84
C CYS A 97 10.13 9.16 -20.74
N TYR A 98 9.40 8.05 -20.73
CA TYR A 98 7.95 7.99 -20.55
C TYR A 98 7.52 7.75 -19.10
N ALA A 99 8.48 7.67 -18.16
CA ALA A 99 8.18 7.45 -16.75
C ALA A 99 7.67 8.73 -16.09
N PHE A 100 6.73 8.57 -15.15
CA PHE A 100 6.19 9.65 -14.32
C PHE A 100 7.29 10.48 -13.62
N ILE A 101 8.42 9.84 -13.28
CA ILE A 101 9.57 10.47 -12.61
C ILE A 101 10.30 11.48 -13.52
N CYS A 102 10.14 11.35 -14.84
CA CYS A 102 10.74 12.26 -15.81
C CYS A 102 9.87 13.48 -16.13
N SER A 103 8.61 13.47 -15.68
CA SER A 103 7.67 14.59 -15.79
C SER A 103 8.02 15.65 -14.73
N ASN A 104 8.88 16.60 -15.08
CA ASN A 104 9.16 17.83 -14.31
C ASN A 104 9.94 17.66 -12.98
N VAL A 105 10.69 18.70 -12.59
CA VAL A 105 11.56 18.69 -11.39
C VAL A 105 10.74 18.53 -10.10
N VAL A 106 9.54 19.12 -10.06
CA VAL A 106 8.66 19.08 -8.89
C VAL A 106 8.18 17.67 -8.59
N ASN A 107 7.70 16.92 -9.59
CA ASN A 107 7.25 15.54 -9.36
C ASN A 107 8.42 14.59 -9.05
N ARG A 108 9.61 14.89 -9.61
CA ARG A 108 10.84 14.13 -9.35
C ARG A 108 11.26 14.17 -7.88
N LEU A 109 11.00 15.27 -7.18
CA LEU A 109 11.29 15.41 -5.75
C LEU A 109 10.09 15.05 -4.88
N PHE A 110 8.91 15.59 -5.20
CA PHE A 110 7.73 15.50 -4.35
C PHE A 110 7.17 14.07 -4.29
N GLY A 111 7.11 13.37 -5.43
CA GLY A 111 6.57 12.01 -5.49
C GLY A 111 7.34 11.02 -4.60
N PRO A 112 8.67 10.87 -4.80
CA PRO A 112 9.50 10.03 -3.94
C PRO A 112 9.47 10.47 -2.49
N LEU A 113 9.61 11.78 -2.21
CA LEU A 113 9.61 12.29 -0.83
C LEU A 113 8.31 11.96 -0.09
N PHE A 114 7.16 12.20 -0.72
CA PHE A 114 5.86 11.90 -0.15
C PHE A 114 5.70 10.40 0.10
N ARG A 115 6.09 9.55 -0.87
CA ARG A 115 6.06 8.09 -0.73
C ARG A 115 6.94 7.63 0.42
N THR A 116 8.18 8.10 0.49
CA THR A 116 9.12 7.75 1.55
C THR A 116 8.62 8.21 2.92
N ALA A 117 8.04 9.39 3.01
CA ALA A 117 7.43 9.89 4.24
C ALA A 117 6.27 8.99 4.70
N LEU A 118 5.37 8.62 3.79
CA LEU A 118 4.23 7.75 4.10
C LEU A 118 4.70 6.35 4.54
N SER A 119 5.65 5.74 3.81
CA SER A 119 6.28 4.48 4.21
C SER A 119 6.97 4.58 5.57
N ALA A 120 7.69 5.67 5.85
CA ALA A 120 8.33 5.87 7.15
C ALA A 120 7.30 5.91 8.30
N VAL A 121 6.17 6.61 8.12
CA VAL A 121 5.09 6.63 9.12
C VAL A 121 4.51 5.22 9.32
N VAL A 122 4.28 4.47 8.24
CA VAL A 122 3.78 3.08 8.34
C VAL A 122 4.77 2.19 9.09
N LEU A 123 6.07 2.33 8.81
CA LEU A 123 7.13 1.56 9.48
C LEU A 123 7.23 1.88 10.97
N VAL A 124 7.18 3.16 11.34
CA VAL A 124 7.20 3.59 12.75
C VAL A 124 5.98 3.07 13.49
N MET A 125 4.78 3.20 12.90
CA MET A 125 3.54 2.71 13.49
C MET A 125 3.52 1.18 13.62
N GLY A 126 3.96 0.45 12.59
CA GLY A 126 4.07 -1.01 12.61
C GLY A 126 5.09 -1.50 13.65
N SER A 127 6.24 -0.82 13.76
CA SER A 127 7.25 -1.11 14.79
C SER A 127 6.70 -0.89 16.20
N CYS A 128 6.02 0.24 16.42
CA CYS A 128 5.33 0.53 17.68
C CYS A 128 4.30 -0.55 18.03
N PHE A 129 3.50 -0.99 17.06
CA PHE A 129 2.55 -2.08 17.24
C PHE A 129 3.25 -3.40 17.66
N VAL A 130 4.35 -3.77 17.00
CA VAL A 130 5.10 -5.00 17.33
C VAL A 130 5.68 -4.92 18.74
N VAL A 131 6.25 -3.78 19.13
CA VAL A 131 6.80 -3.56 20.48
C VAL A 131 5.70 -3.63 21.54
N LEU A 132 4.56 -2.98 21.32
CA LEU A 132 3.41 -3.04 22.23
C LEU A 132 2.86 -4.46 22.36
N LEU A 133 2.79 -5.20 21.25
CA LEU A 133 2.34 -6.58 21.24
C LEU A 133 3.31 -7.50 22.01
N ALA A 134 4.62 -7.29 21.87
CA ALA A 134 5.63 -8.03 22.63
C ALA A 134 5.55 -7.76 24.14
N ARG A 135 5.21 -6.52 24.53
CA ARG A 135 5.01 -6.14 25.93
C ARG A 135 3.69 -6.66 26.51
N SER A 136 2.63 -6.69 25.70
CA SER A 136 1.27 -7.08 26.11
C SER A 136 1.05 -8.61 26.06
N LYS A 137 1.92 -9.38 26.71
CA LYS A 137 1.80 -10.86 26.78
C LYS A 137 0.49 -11.33 27.42
N SER A 138 -0.09 -10.50 28.30
CA SER A 138 -1.29 -10.83 29.08
C SER A 138 -2.60 -10.77 28.28
N PHE A 139 -2.69 -9.94 27.24
CA PHE A 139 -3.95 -9.70 26.51
C PHE A 139 -4.16 -10.62 25.29
N GLN A 140 -3.46 -11.75 25.24
CA GLN A 140 -3.45 -12.64 24.09
C GLN A 140 -4.66 -13.58 24.07
N ASN A 141 -5.85 -13.00 23.95
CA ASN A 141 -7.09 -13.75 23.77
C ASN A 141 -7.02 -14.59 22.48
N ARG A 142 -7.52 -15.84 22.48
CA ARG A 142 -7.33 -16.83 21.40
C ARG A 142 -7.79 -16.28 20.03
N ASN A 143 -8.90 -15.54 20.01
CA ASN A 143 -9.43 -14.90 18.81
C ASN A 143 -8.57 -13.73 18.28
N ASN A 144 -7.85 -13.02 19.15
CA ASN A 144 -6.99 -11.92 18.75
C ASN A 144 -5.62 -12.39 18.26
N ARG A 145 -5.17 -13.57 18.68
CA ARG A 145 -3.85 -14.11 18.29
C ARG A 145 -3.70 -14.28 16.79
N MET A 146 -4.74 -14.75 16.10
CA MET A 146 -4.72 -14.92 14.64
C MET A 146 -4.58 -13.58 13.91
N PHE A 147 -5.37 -12.58 14.33
CA PHE A 147 -5.30 -11.24 13.74
C PHE A 147 -3.95 -10.57 14.00
N ASN A 148 -3.41 -10.69 15.21
CA ASN A 148 -2.12 -10.12 15.54
C ASN A 148 -1.00 -10.74 14.69
N LYS A 149 -1.05 -12.06 14.45
CA LYS A 149 -0.12 -12.73 13.52
C LYS A 149 -0.29 -12.26 12.08
N LEU A 150 -1.53 -12.08 11.60
CA LEU A 150 -1.77 -11.54 10.26
C LEU A 150 -1.19 -10.13 10.12
N THR A 151 -1.43 -9.25 11.09
CA THR A 151 -0.88 -7.89 11.09
C THR A 151 0.65 -7.88 11.14
N GLN A 152 1.26 -8.79 11.91
CA GLN A 152 2.72 -8.99 11.90
C GLN A 152 3.25 -9.46 10.54
N TYR A 153 2.55 -10.38 9.88
CA TYR A 153 2.94 -10.87 8.56
C TYR A 153 2.86 -9.77 7.50
N ILE A 154 1.76 -9.00 7.49
CA ILE A 154 1.60 -7.83 6.60
C ILE A 154 2.72 -6.82 6.84
N PHE A 155 3.05 -6.53 8.10
CA PHE A 155 4.17 -5.66 8.45
C PHE A 155 5.51 -6.20 7.94
N LEU A 156 5.78 -7.49 8.10
CA LEU A 156 7.04 -8.12 7.64
C LEU A 156 7.17 -8.09 6.12
N VAL A 157 6.11 -8.49 5.40
CA VAL A 157 6.07 -8.42 3.93
C VAL A 157 6.33 -7.00 3.47
N ARG A 158 5.67 -6.03 4.09
CA ARG A 158 5.85 -4.62 3.76
C ARG A 158 7.25 -4.11 4.06
N LEU A 159 7.83 -4.48 5.21
CA LEU A 159 9.20 -4.14 5.56
C LEU A 159 10.18 -4.69 4.52
N VAL A 160 10.02 -5.95 4.10
CA VAL A 160 10.86 -6.55 3.06
C VAL A 160 10.65 -5.83 1.72
N SER A 161 9.40 -5.59 1.32
CA SER A 161 9.06 -4.93 0.06
C SER A 161 9.52 -3.47 -0.02
N ASP A 162 9.54 -2.73 1.08
CA ASP A 162 10.02 -1.34 1.12
C ASP A 162 11.55 -1.26 1.27
N MET A 163 12.17 -2.16 2.05
CA MET A 163 13.62 -2.16 2.26
C MET A 163 14.39 -2.72 1.06
N THR A 164 13.83 -3.70 0.35
CA THR A 164 14.49 -4.29 -0.84
C THR A 164 14.84 -3.23 -1.90
N PRO A 165 13.90 -2.40 -2.41
CA PRO A 165 14.23 -1.40 -3.42
C PRO A 165 15.19 -0.34 -2.88
N PHE A 166 15.11 0.02 -1.59
CA PHE A 166 16.03 0.97 -0.97
C PHE A 166 17.47 0.43 -0.91
N ILE A 167 17.65 -0.82 -0.48
CA ILE A 167 18.97 -1.47 -0.43
C ILE A 167 19.53 -1.64 -1.84
N VAL A 168 18.69 -2.06 -2.79
CA VAL A 168 19.07 -2.20 -4.19
C VAL A 168 19.48 -0.85 -4.78
N GLU A 169 18.73 0.22 -4.52
CA GLU A 169 19.08 1.57 -4.97
C GLU A 169 20.39 2.08 -4.36
N MET A 170 20.62 1.84 -3.06
CA MET A 170 21.89 2.16 -2.42
C MET A 170 23.06 1.39 -3.03
N ALA A 171 22.91 0.08 -3.24
CA ALA A 171 23.93 -0.76 -3.84
C ALA A 171 24.27 -0.29 -5.27
N LEU A 172 23.24 -0.03 -6.10
CA LEU A 172 23.44 0.44 -7.47
C LEU A 172 24.00 1.85 -7.59
N THR A 173 23.66 2.73 -6.64
CA THR A 173 24.22 4.09 -6.58
C THR A 173 25.73 4.03 -6.33
N VAL A 174 26.19 3.10 -5.49
CA VAL A 174 27.62 2.88 -5.23
C VAL A 174 28.32 2.25 -6.44
N THR A 175 27.67 1.33 -7.16
CA THR A 175 28.36 0.57 -8.23
C THR A 175 28.35 1.23 -9.60
N THR A 176 27.29 1.97 -9.97
CA THR A 176 26.98 2.18 -11.40
C THR A 176 26.85 3.62 -11.86
N THR A 177 26.85 4.63 -10.98
CA THR A 177 26.59 6.07 -11.27
C THR A 177 25.29 6.39 -12.04
N LYS A 178 24.61 5.40 -12.61
CA LYS A 178 23.32 5.51 -13.29
C LYS A 178 22.19 5.39 -12.29
N SER A 179 21.20 6.27 -12.41
CA SER A 179 20.04 6.25 -11.53
C SER A 179 19.13 5.06 -11.84
N LEU A 180 18.77 4.33 -10.79
CA LEU A 180 17.92 3.14 -10.89
C LEU A 180 16.51 3.46 -11.39
N GLY A 181 16.07 4.71 -11.26
CA GLY A 181 14.74 5.18 -11.66
C GLY A 181 14.34 4.82 -13.09
N TYR A 182 15.30 4.60 -14.00
CA TYR A 182 15.03 4.12 -15.36
C TYR A 182 14.55 2.67 -15.41
N TYR A 183 15.12 1.79 -14.59
CA TYR A 183 14.79 0.35 -14.55
C TYR A 183 13.73 0.01 -13.50
N VAL A 184 13.50 0.90 -12.53
CA VAL A 184 12.57 0.70 -11.41
C VAL A 184 11.11 0.73 -11.86
N GLY A 185 10.77 1.44 -12.95
CA GLY A 185 9.38 1.55 -13.40
C GLY A 185 8.70 0.18 -13.60
N PRO A 186 9.22 -0.68 -14.49
CA PRO A 186 8.65 -2.00 -14.73
C PRO A 186 8.74 -2.94 -13.52
N ILE A 187 9.88 -2.96 -12.82
CA ILE A 187 10.11 -3.85 -11.67
C ILE A 187 9.20 -3.47 -10.50
N GLY A 188 9.06 -2.18 -10.23
CA GLY A 188 8.18 -1.65 -9.20
C GLY A 188 6.71 -1.97 -9.47
N ALA A 189 6.28 -1.90 -10.73
CA ALA A 189 4.92 -2.31 -11.10
C ALA A 189 4.67 -3.79 -10.82
N ILE A 190 5.63 -4.67 -11.15
CA ILE A 190 5.54 -6.11 -10.85
C ILE A 190 5.51 -6.33 -9.33
N GLY A 191 6.37 -5.63 -8.58
CA GLY A 191 6.42 -5.70 -7.12
C GLY A 191 5.08 -5.32 -6.48
N CYS A 192 4.46 -4.22 -6.90
CA CYS A 192 3.14 -3.82 -6.40
C CYS A 192 2.06 -4.86 -6.69
N VAL A 193 2.06 -5.48 -7.87
CA VAL A 193 1.09 -6.53 -8.22
C VAL A 193 1.30 -7.78 -7.37
N LEU A 194 2.56 -8.21 -7.19
CA LEU A 194 2.89 -9.35 -6.34
C LEU A 194 2.52 -9.09 -4.88
N GLU A 195 2.82 -7.90 -4.35
CA GLU A 195 2.43 -7.52 -2.98
C GLU A 195 0.91 -7.59 -2.81
N GLY A 196 0.16 -6.99 -3.74
CA GLY A 196 -1.31 -7.04 -3.73
C GLY A 196 -1.85 -8.46 -3.79
N PHE A 197 -1.26 -9.32 -4.63
CA PHE A 197 -1.61 -10.73 -4.72
C PHE A 197 -1.34 -11.49 -3.42
N PHE A 198 -0.14 -11.36 -2.85
CA PHE A 198 0.21 -12.06 -1.59
C PHE A 198 -0.62 -11.56 -0.40
N SER A 199 -0.86 -10.26 -0.30
CA SER A 199 -1.73 -9.69 0.74
C SER A 199 -3.17 -10.17 0.61
N SER A 200 -3.70 -10.28 -0.61
CA SER A 200 -5.06 -10.79 -0.87
C SER A 200 -5.17 -12.29 -0.58
N ALA A 201 -4.18 -13.08 -1.01
CA ALA A 201 -4.12 -14.51 -0.73
C ALA A 201 -4.01 -14.80 0.78
N ALA A 202 -3.18 -14.02 1.50
CA ALA A 202 -3.06 -14.12 2.95
C ALA A 202 -4.38 -13.77 3.66
N TYR A 203 -5.08 -12.73 3.19
CA TYR A 203 -6.38 -12.36 3.74
C TYR A 203 -7.44 -13.45 3.50
N TYR A 204 -7.52 -13.97 2.27
CA TYR A 204 -8.44 -15.04 1.90
C TYR A 204 -8.21 -16.30 2.75
N TYR A 205 -6.94 -16.71 2.91
CA TYR A 205 -6.56 -17.86 3.73
C TYR A 205 -6.95 -17.70 5.21
N VAL A 206 -6.86 -16.49 5.75
CA VAL A 206 -7.30 -16.19 7.12
C VAL A 206 -8.82 -16.19 7.25
N TYR A 207 -9.53 -15.69 6.24
CA TYR A 207 -10.98 -15.60 6.27
C TYR A 207 -11.65 -16.97 6.11
N SER A 208 -11.18 -17.81 5.18
CA SER A 208 -11.73 -19.14 4.93
C SER A 208 -11.72 -20.01 6.20
N ARG A 209 -10.63 -20.01 6.97
CA ARG A 209 -10.52 -20.74 8.23
C ARG A 209 -11.52 -20.31 9.31
N LYS A 210 -12.07 -19.09 9.25
CA LYS A 210 -13.06 -18.65 10.23
C LYS A 210 -14.45 -19.16 9.92
N SER A 211 -14.80 -19.26 8.65
CA SER A 211 -16.10 -19.78 8.21
C SER A 211 -16.30 -21.22 8.67
N ASP A 212 -15.25 -22.04 8.61
CA ASP A 212 -15.29 -23.44 9.04
C ASP A 212 -15.57 -23.58 10.55
N VAL A 213 -14.98 -22.71 11.37
CA VAL A 213 -15.16 -22.75 12.84
C VAL A 213 -16.57 -22.28 13.24
N VAL A 214 -17.12 -21.28 12.55
CA VAL A 214 -18.49 -20.81 12.83
C VAL A 214 -19.53 -21.85 12.42
N GLN A 215 -19.30 -22.57 11.31
CA GLN A 215 -20.17 -23.68 10.93
C GLN A 215 -20.13 -24.82 11.95
N GLN A 216 -18.96 -25.22 12.45
CA GLN A 216 -18.87 -26.26 13.48
C GLN A 216 -19.61 -25.91 14.76
N HIS A 217 -19.55 -24.66 15.22
CA HIS A 217 -20.25 -24.25 16.44
C HIS A 217 -21.77 -24.32 16.28
N ASN A 218 -22.31 -23.96 15.11
CA ASN A 218 -23.74 -24.02 14.85
C ASN A 218 -24.26 -25.47 14.72
N THR A 219 -23.44 -26.42 14.27
CA THR A 219 -23.86 -27.83 14.20
C THR A 219 -23.98 -28.46 15.59
N THR A 220 -23.06 -28.15 16.51
CA THR A 220 -23.10 -28.68 17.88
C THR A 220 -24.31 -28.17 18.70
N THR A 221 -24.74 -26.92 18.51
CA THR A 221 -25.92 -26.39 19.23
C THR A 221 -27.25 -26.98 18.76
N ILE A 222 -27.30 -27.60 17.58
CA ILE A 222 -28.52 -28.24 17.07
C ILE A 222 -28.69 -29.64 17.70
N GLU A 223 -27.60 -30.36 17.95
CA GLU A 223 -27.67 -31.69 18.59
C GLU A 223 -28.10 -31.62 20.06
N ASP A 224 -27.68 -30.60 20.80
CA ASP A 224 -28.02 -30.43 22.22
C ASP A 224 -29.49 -30.03 22.46
N ASN A 225 -30.20 -29.52 21.45
CA ASN A 225 -31.61 -29.12 21.58
C ASN A 225 -32.61 -30.25 21.26
N HIS A 226 -32.14 -31.41 20.81
CA HIS A 226 -32.99 -32.56 20.45
C HIS A 226 -32.86 -33.76 21.40
N SER A 227 -32.16 -33.59 22.52
CA SER A 227 -31.98 -34.60 23.58
C SER A 227 -32.73 -34.19 24.85
#